data_AF-A0A6A5TTL9-F1
#
_entry.id   AF-A0A6A5TTL9-F1
#
_cell.length_a   1.000
_cell.length_b   1.000
_cell.length_c   1.000
_cell.angle_alpha   90.00
_cell.angle_beta   90.00
_cell.angle_gamma   90.00
#
_symmetry.space_group_name_H-M   'P 1'
#
loop_
_entity.id
_entity.type
_entity.pdbx_description
1 polymer ?
#
loop_
_entity_poly.entity_id
_entity_poly.type
_entity_poly.pdbx_seq_one_letter_code
_entity_poly.pdbx_strand_id
1 'polypeptide(L)'
;MASLMRPALLRQSLATPQASQRVFSTLTRQSSPLAQQLRPAFARSTIPKSTRIAAFHATQRQQILPALPQQVKGTANEPTETPTPSPAHGSYHWSFERFVSAALVPLTIAPFAAGSLNPVTDSILCALLVIHSHIGFESSIIDYLPLKRVPLIRKTVHWALRIGTVVVGVALYSFETNDIGLTALIAKLWTA
;
A
#
# COMPACT_ATOMS: atom_id res chain seq x y z
N MET A 1 31.98 16.69 31.57
CA MET A 1 32.68 17.90 31.09
C MET A 1 32.18 18.22 29.69
N ALA A 2 31.74 19.47 29.46
CA ALA A 2 31.42 20.18 28.19
C ALA A 2 30.65 19.41 27.08
N SER A 3 29.40 19.68 26.72
CA SER A 3 28.71 20.90 26.24
C SER A 3 29.10 21.37 24.81
N LEU A 4 28.02 21.57 24.01
CA LEU A 4 27.85 22.45 22.85
C LEU A 4 28.41 22.01 21.47
N MET A 5 27.52 21.62 20.55
CA MET A 5 27.08 22.47 19.42
C MET A 5 26.08 21.73 18.51
N ARG A 6 24.89 22.32 18.33
CA ARG A 6 23.91 22.00 17.29
C ARG A 6 24.05 23.05 16.17
N PRO A 7 24.07 22.67 14.88
CA PRO A 7 23.72 23.57 13.81
C PRO A 7 22.20 23.49 13.56
N ALA A 8 21.53 24.62 13.79
CA ALA A 8 20.19 24.87 13.27
C ALA A 8 20.31 25.20 11.79
N LEU A 9 19.71 24.38 10.92
CA LEU A 9 19.42 24.75 9.54
C LEU A 9 17.91 24.66 9.34
N LEU A 10 17.34 25.85 9.17
CA LEU A 10 15.98 26.15 8.74
C LEU A 10 15.65 25.38 7.45
N ARG A 11 14.82 24.33 7.56
CA ARG A 11 14.11 23.78 6.41
C ARG A 11 12.70 24.35 6.43
N GLN A 12 12.48 25.35 5.57
CA GLN A 12 11.16 25.91 5.29
C GLN A 12 10.22 24.79 4.86
N SER A 13 9.24 24.47 5.70
CA SER A 13 8.10 23.66 5.31
C SER A 13 7.13 24.55 4.54
N LEU A 14 7.00 24.27 3.23
CA LEU A 14 5.87 24.71 2.43
C LEU A 14 4.65 23.95 2.95
N ALA A 15 3.98 24.53 3.95
CA ALA A 15 2.70 24.05 4.43
C ALA A 15 1.65 24.37 3.37
N THR A 16 1.17 23.34 2.67
CA THR A 16 -0.10 23.40 1.95
C THR A 16 -1.20 23.83 2.93
N PRO A 17 -2.02 24.84 2.62
CA PRO A 17 -3.07 25.26 3.53
C PRO A 17 -4.11 24.16 3.61
N GLN A 18 -4.13 23.41 4.73
CA GLN A 18 -5.28 22.61 5.09
C GLN A 18 -6.46 23.58 5.26
N ALA A 19 -7.50 23.37 4.43
CA ALA A 19 -8.75 24.08 4.52
C ALA A 19 -9.39 23.83 5.89
N SER A 20 -9.11 24.72 6.84
CA SER A 20 -9.81 24.81 8.10
C SER A 20 -11.26 25.15 7.77
N GLN A 21 -12.17 24.17 7.87
CA GLN A 21 -13.60 24.45 7.94
C GLN A 21 -13.87 25.15 9.26
N ARG A 22 -13.58 26.46 9.29
CA ARG A 22 -14.08 27.35 10.33
C ARG A 22 -15.59 27.32 10.21
N VAL A 23 -16.21 26.58 11.12
CA VAL A 23 -17.64 26.68 11.41
C VAL A 23 -17.87 28.13 11.84
N PHE A 24 -18.34 28.95 10.92
CA PHE A 24 -18.82 30.30 11.24
C PHE A 24 -20.09 30.13 12.07
N SER A 25 -19.96 30.29 13.39
CA SER A 25 -21.11 30.49 14.26
C SER A 25 -21.72 31.85 13.94
N THR A 26 -22.76 31.86 13.10
CA THR A 26 -23.62 33.02 12.92
C THR A 26 -24.35 33.29 14.23
N LEU A 27 -23.86 34.25 15.02
CA LEU A 27 -24.64 34.91 16.05
C LEU A 27 -25.80 35.63 15.34
N THR A 28 -26.98 35.00 15.31
CA THR A 28 -28.22 35.68 14.92
C THR A 28 -28.61 36.63 16.04
N ARG A 29 -28.07 37.84 16.00
CA ARG A 29 -28.62 38.96 16.80
C ARG A 29 -30.01 39.24 16.25
N GLN A 30 -31.04 38.86 17.01
CA GLN A 30 -32.43 39.18 16.71
C GLN A 30 -32.59 40.71 16.69
N SER A 31 -32.56 41.30 15.51
CA SER A 31 -32.95 42.69 15.31
C SER A 31 -34.46 42.73 15.14
N SER A 32 -35.13 43.56 15.95
CA SER A 32 -36.57 43.82 15.89
C SER A 32 -37.04 44.16 14.47
N PRO A 33 -38.28 43.75 14.08
CA PRO A 33 -38.79 43.90 12.72
C PRO A 33 -39.02 45.36 12.28
N LEU A 34 -38.86 46.33 13.19
CA LEU A 34 -39.12 47.74 12.93
C LEU A 34 -37.91 48.48 12.34
N ALA A 35 -36.68 47.94 12.49
CA ALA A 35 -35.47 48.59 11.98
C ALA A 35 -35.12 48.24 10.52
N GLN A 36 -35.86 47.32 9.89
CA GLN A 36 -35.59 46.87 8.51
C GLN A 36 -36.26 47.72 7.42
N GLN A 37 -37.14 48.68 7.77
CA GLN A 37 -37.89 49.47 6.79
C GLN A 37 -37.20 50.77 6.33
N LEU A 38 -36.03 51.13 6.87
CA LEU A 38 -35.31 52.35 6.49
C LEU A 38 -33.95 52.10 5.81
N ARG A 39 -33.75 50.92 5.21
CA ARG A 39 -32.53 50.66 4.42
C ARG A 39 -32.69 51.18 2.99
N PRO A 40 -31.85 52.11 2.52
CA PRO A 40 -31.90 52.61 1.14
C PRO A 40 -31.65 51.45 0.16
N ALA A 41 -32.43 51.41 -0.91
CA ALA A 41 -32.49 50.33 -1.91
C ALA A 41 -31.16 50.05 -2.66
N PHE A 42 -30.14 50.89 -2.47
CA PHE A 42 -28.83 50.73 -3.10
C PHE A 42 -27.85 49.84 -2.33
N ALA A 43 -28.15 49.48 -1.09
CA ALA A 43 -27.35 48.52 -0.32
C ALA A 43 -27.86 47.07 -0.51
N ARG A 44 -28.01 46.65 -1.77
CA ARG A 44 -28.23 45.22 -2.06
C ARG A 44 -26.91 44.51 -1.76
N SER A 45 -26.89 43.71 -0.71
CA SER A 45 -25.74 42.87 -0.38
C SER A 45 -25.39 42.03 -1.61
N THR A 46 -24.27 42.35 -2.24
CA THR A 46 -23.60 41.48 -3.20
C THR A 46 -23.03 40.32 -2.40
N ILE A 47 -23.89 39.41 -1.94
CA ILE A 47 -23.46 38.09 -1.49
C ILE A 47 -22.80 37.50 -2.74
N PRO A 48 -21.47 37.31 -2.77
CA PRO A 48 -20.86 36.63 -3.90
C PRO A 48 -21.53 35.25 -3.94
N LYS A 49 -22.32 35.00 -4.99
CA LYS A 49 -22.84 33.66 -5.26
C LYS A 49 -21.61 32.76 -5.25
N SER A 50 -21.56 31.84 -4.29
CA SER A 50 -20.48 30.84 -4.17
C SER A 50 -20.13 30.40 -5.57
N THR A 51 -18.91 30.72 -6.00
CA THR A 51 -18.37 30.28 -7.28
C THR A 51 -18.43 28.77 -7.24
N ARG A 52 -19.45 28.19 -7.87
CA ARG A 52 -19.48 26.75 -8.12
C ARG A 52 -18.35 26.51 -9.09
N ILE A 53 -17.17 26.24 -8.55
CA ILE A 53 -16.06 25.71 -9.31
C ILE A 53 -16.58 24.37 -9.84
N ALA A 54 -17.00 24.37 -11.09
CA ALA A 54 -17.27 23.14 -11.81
C ALA A 54 -15.93 22.42 -11.91
N ALA A 55 -15.74 21.40 -11.09
CA ALA A 55 -14.57 20.54 -11.20
C ALA A 55 -14.70 19.81 -12.54
N PHE A 56 -13.97 20.29 -13.56
CA PHE A 56 -13.87 19.64 -14.86
C PHE A 56 -13.07 18.33 -14.71
N HIS A 57 -13.70 17.30 -14.15
CA HIS A 57 -13.21 15.94 -14.22
C HIS A 57 -13.86 15.29 -15.45
N ALA A 58 -13.13 15.23 -16.56
CA ALA A 58 -13.57 14.56 -17.78
C ALA A 58 -13.68 13.02 -17.63
N THR A 59 -13.16 12.47 -16.54
CA THR A 59 -13.21 11.04 -16.22
C THR A 59 -14.22 10.76 -15.11
N GLN A 60 -15.15 9.85 -15.38
CA GLN A 60 -16.11 9.39 -14.38
C GLN A 60 -15.35 8.75 -13.20
N ARG A 61 -15.54 9.26 -11.98
CA ARG A 61 -14.89 8.73 -10.78
C ARG A 61 -15.52 7.40 -10.40
N GLN A 62 -14.91 6.29 -10.81
CA GLN A 62 -15.25 4.95 -10.33
C GLN A 62 -14.61 4.74 -8.94
N GLN A 63 -15.39 4.89 -7.87
CA GLN A 63 -14.91 4.62 -6.51
C GLN A 63 -14.96 3.13 -6.22
N ILE A 64 -13.86 2.42 -6.50
CA ILE A 64 -13.68 1.04 -6.05
C ILE A 64 -13.56 1.05 -4.53
N LEU A 65 -14.45 0.33 -3.84
CA LEU A 65 -14.52 0.23 -2.38
C LEU A 65 -14.62 1.61 -1.67
N PRO A 66 -15.75 2.34 -1.77
CA PRO A 66 -15.90 3.64 -1.10
C PRO A 66 -15.73 3.50 0.43
N ALA A 67 -15.33 4.59 1.10
CA ALA A 67 -15.13 4.57 2.54
C ALA A 67 -16.38 4.08 3.27
N LEU A 68 -16.21 3.17 4.23
CA LEU A 68 -17.29 2.71 5.08
C LEU A 68 -17.74 3.83 6.03
N PRO A 69 -19.00 3.81 6.50
CA PRO A 69 -19.43 4.67 7.59
C PRO A 69 -18.50 4.52 8.79
N GLN A 70 -18.05 5.65 9.36
CA GLN A 70 -17.23 5.64 10.56
C GLN A 70 -18.07 5.13 11.74
N GLN A 71 -17.65 4.00 12.32
CA GLN A 71 -18.30 3.42 13.50
C GLN A 71 -17.31 3.45 14.66
N VAL A 72 -17.73 4.00 15.80
CA VAL A 72 -17.01 3.87 17.08
C VAL A 72 -17.29 2.47 17.59
N LYS A 73 -16.25 1.65 17.73
CA LYS A 73 -16.34 0.34 18.38
C LYS A 73 -15.99 0.54 19.86
N GLY A 74 -16.93 0.25 20.76
CA GLY A 74 -16.75 0.51 22.20
C GLY A 74 -17.23 1.91 22.60
N THR A 75 -16.58 2.52 23.59
CA THR A 75 -16.88 3.88 24.06
C THR A 75 -15.77 4.85 23.64
N ALA A 76 -16.01 6.16 23.77
CA ALA A 76 -15.02 7.18 23.44
C ALA A 76 -13.76 7.14 24.33
N ASN A 77 -13.85 6.51 25.51
CA ASN A 77 -12.77 6.48 26.51
C ASN A 77 -12.05 5.13 26.59
N GLU A 78 -12.52 4.11 25.87
CA GLU A 78 -11.87 2.80 25.86
C GLU A 78 -10.71 2.78 24.85
N PRO A 79 -9.53 2.27 25.24
CA PRO A 79 -8.43 2.10 24.31
C PRO A 79 -8.78 1.05 23.25
N THR A 80 -8.28 1.23 22.03
CA THR A 80 -8.39 0.19 20.99
C THR A 80 -7.60 -1.04 21.42
N GLU A 81 -8.24 -2.21 21.34
CA GLU A 81 -7.57 -3.49 21.58
C GLU A 81 -6.38 -3.67 20.64
N THR A 82 -5.20 -3.85 21.22
CA THR A 82 -3.99 -4.20 20.47
C THR A 82 -3.93 -5.72 20.31
N PRO A 83 -3.68 -6.23 19.09
CA PRO A 83 -3.49 -7.66 18.90
C PRO A 83 -2.25 -8.13 19.67
N THR A 84 -2.29 -9.36 20.16
CA THR A 84 -1.15 -9.96 20.86
C THR A 84 0.05 -10.06 19.92
N PRO A 85 1.25 -9.61 20.32
CA PRO A 85 2.41 -9.64 19.45
C PRO A 85 2.86 -11.09 19.20
N SER A 86 3.11 -11.43 17.94
CA SER A 86 3.65 -12.73 17.52
C SER A 86 4.93 -12.50 16.70
N PRO A 87 6.12 -12.92 17.19
CA PRO A 87 7.37 -12.79 16.43
C PRO A 87 7.31 -13.47 15.07
N ALA A 88 6.59 -14.58 14.98
CA ALA A 88 6.41 -15.33 13.73
C ALA A 88 5.72 -14.51 12.64
N HIS A 89 4.79 -13.61 12.99
CA HIS A 89 4.11 -12.73 12.03
C HIS A 89 4.81 -11.38 11.84
N GLY A 90 5.84 -11.09 12.62
CA GLY A 90 6.56 -9.82 12.61
C GLY A 90 8.03 -10.01 12.28
N SER A 91 8.87 -9.98 13.31
CA SER A 91 10.32 -9.94 13.17
C SER A 91 10.93 -11.15 12.45
N TYR A 92 10.45 -12.37 12.71
CA TYR A 92 10.99 -13.57 12.08
C TYR A 92 10.62 -13.63 10.60
N HIS A 93 9.38 -13.31 10.25
CA HIS A 93 8.95 -13.24 8.85
C HIS A 93 9.77 -12.20 8.07
N TRP A 94 9.92 -11.00 8.63
CA TRP A 94 10.70 -9.92 8.02
C TRP A 94 12.17 -10.33 7.80
N SER A 95 12.82 -10.86 8.83
CA SER A 95 14.23 -11.30 8.73
C SER A 95 14.41 -12.42 7.71
N PHE A 96 13.49 -13.39 7.68
CA PHE A 96 13.50 -14.48 6.70
C PHE A 96 13.38 -13.96 5.27
N GLU A 97 12.44 -13.06 4.98
CA GLU A 97 12.30 -12.44 3.67
C GLU A 97 13.57 -11.71 3.22
N ARG A 98 14.19 -10.94 4.12
CA ARG A 98 15.43 -10.22 3.82
C ARG A 98 16.56 -11.19 3.53
N PHE A 99 16.66 -12.29 4.28
CA PHE A 99 17.66 -13.33 4.04
C PHE A 99 17.46 -14.00 2.67
N VAL A 100 16.24 -14.43 2.33
CA VAL A 100 15.92 -15.00 1.02
C VAL A 100 16.27 -14.03 -0.11
N SER A 101 15.91 -12.76 0.05
CA SER A 101 16.20 -11.72 -0.95
C SER A 101 17.72 -11.49 -1.12
N ALA A 102 18.47 -11.46 -0.01
CA ALA A 102 19.92 -11.32 -0.04
C ALA A 102 20.61 -12.54 -0.67
N ALA A 103 20.11 -13.75 -0.41
CA ALA A 103 20.63 -14.99 -0.98
C ALA A 103 20.40 -15.08 -2.51
N LEU A 104 19.29 -14.53 -3.02
CA LEU A 104 18.99 -14.50 -4.45
C LEU A 104 19.96 -13.63 -5.26
N VAL A 105 20.55 -12.58 -4.66
CA VAL A 105 21.48 -11.68 -5.38
C VAL A 105 22.67 -12.43 -5.97
N PRO A 106 23.51 -13.15 -5.20
CA PRO A 106 24.62 -13.90 -5.79
C PRO A 106 24.16 -15.04 -6.69
N LEU A 107 23.05 -15.72 -6.37
CA LEU A 107 22.54 -16.84 -7.17
C LEU A 107 22.05 -16.42 -8.56
N THR A 108 21.51 -15.22 -8.69
CA THR A 108 21.08 -14.67 -10.00
C THR A 108 22.26 -14.15 -10.82
N ILE A 109 23.37 -13.78 -10.18
CA ILE A 109 24.60 -13.33 -10.86
C ILE A 109 25.45 -14.53 -11.31
N ALA A 110 25.48 -15.62 -10.54
CA ALA A 110 26.33 -16.78 -10.79
C ALA A 110 26.26 -17.35 -12.24
N PRO A 111 25.07 -17.48 -12.88
CA PRO A 111 24.98 -18.00 -14.25
C PRO A 111 25.73 -17.15 -15.28
N PHE A 112 25.83 -15.83 -15.05
CA PHE A 112 26.54 -14.93 -15.97
C PHE A 112 28.06 -15.06 -15.88
N ALA A 113 28.59 -15.52 -14.75
CA ALA A 113 30.02 -15.71 -14.56
C ALA A 113 30.48 -17.14 -14.89
N ALA A 114 29.65 -18.14 -14.58
CA ALA A 114 30.01 -19.56 -14.68
C ALA A 114 29.30 -20.31 -15.83
N GLY A 115 28.35 -19.68 -16.54
CA GLY A 115 27.46 -20.35 -17.49
C GLY A 115 26.28 -21.03 -16.79
N SER A 116 25.62 -21.98 -17.47
CA SER A 116 24.49 -22.72 -16.88
C SER A 116 24.89 -23.40 -15.56
N LEU A 117 24.06 -23.25 -14.53
CA LEU A 117 24.34 -23.81 -13.22
C LEU A 117 24.24 -25.33 -13.23
N ASN A 118 24.88 -25.99 -12.26
CA ASN A 118 24.63 -27.40 -12.02
C ASN A 118 23.18 -27.60 -11.49
N PRO A 119 22.57 -28.78 -11.68
CA PRO A 119 21.17 -29.01 -11.31
C PRO A 119 20.84 -28.73 -9.85
N VAL A 120 21.79 -28.93 -8.92
CA VAL A 120 21.58 -28.65 -7.49
C VAL A 120 21.49 -27.15 -7.25
N THR A 121 22.43 -26.37 -7.78
CA THR A 121 22.43 -24.91 -7.62
C THR A 121 21.28 -24.26 -8.38
N ASP A 122 20.92 -24.79 -9.55
CA ASP A 122 19.77 -24.32 -10.31
C ASP A 122 18.45 -24.62 -9.58
N SER A 123 18.32 -25.81 -8.98
CA SER A 123 17.20 -26.15 -8.11
C SER A 123 17.09 -25.23 -6.88
N ILE A 124 18.21 -24.83 -6.27
CA ILE A 124 18.23 -23.87 -5.15
C ILE A 124 17.77 -22.49 -5.62
N LEU A 125 18.25 -22.02 -6.77
CA LEU A 125 17.82 -20.76 -7.38
C LEU A 125 16.31 -20.79 -7.64
N CYS A 126 15.80 -21.86 -8.26
CA CYS A 126 14.39 -22.09 -8.52
C CYS A 126 13.54 -22.05 -7.23
N ALA A 127 13.96 -22.80 -6.19
CA ALA A 127 13.23 -22.87 -4.93
C ALA A 127 13.16 -21.50 -4.24
N LEU A 128 14.28 -20.78 -4.18
CA LEU A 128 14.30 -19.44 -3.57
C LEU A 128 13.50 -18.43 -4.38
N LEU A 129 13.50 -18.50 -5.71
CA LEU A 129 12.65 -17.67 -6.57
C LEU A 129 11.16 -17.90 -6.29
N VAL A 130 10.75 -19.17 -6.17
CA VAL A 130 9.35 -19.52 -5.84
C VAL A 130 8.96 -19.00 -4.46
N ILE A 131 9.81 -19.20 -3.45
CA ILE A 131 9.56 -18.72 -2.08
C ILE A 131 9.46 -17.19 -2.04
N HIS A 132 10.43 -16.49 -2.64
CA HIS A 132 10.44 -15.03 -2.71
C HIS A 132 9.18 -14.48 -3.40
N SER A 133 8.79 -15.10 -4.52
CA SER A 133 7.60 -14.71 -5.27
C SER A 133 6.31 -14.98 -4.48
N HIS A 134 6.22 -16.11 -3.78
CA HIS A 134 5.07 -16.43 -2.93
C HIS A 134 4.85 -15.35 -1.86
N ILE A 135 5.90 -14.97 -1.14
CA ILE A 135 5.80 -13.99 -0.05
C ILE A 135 5.50 -12.58 -0.62
N GLY A 136 6.10 -12.23 -1.77
CA GLY A 136 5.82 -10.96 -2.45
C GLY A 136 4.37 -10.85 -2.92
N PHE A 137 3.81 -11.92 -3.51
CA PHE A 137 2.40 -11.96 -3.87
C PHE A 137 1.49 -11.98 -2.65
N GLU A 138 1.85 -12.68 -1.58
CA GLU A 138 1.09 -12.67 -0.34
C GLU A 138 1.00 -11.24 0.23
N SER A 139 2.11 -10.51 0.24
CA SER A 139 2.17 -9.10 0.64
C SER A 139 1.27 -8.22 -0.22
N SER A 140 1.31 -8.41 -1.54
CA SER A 140 0.44 -7.69 -2.48
C SER A 140 -1.05 -7.98 -2.23
N ILE A 141 -1.41 -9.24 -1.94
CA ILE A 141 -2.78 -9.61 -1.55
C ILE A 141 -3.16 -8.94 -0.23
N ILE A 142 -2.23 -8.90 0.74
CA ILE A 142 -2.46 -8.28 2.04
C ILE A 142 -2.83 -6.81 1.90
N ASP A 143 -2.04 -6.08 1.10
CA ASP A 143 -2.15 -4.62 0.94
C ASP A 143 -3.37 -4.21 0.11
N TYR A 144 -3.65 -4.91 -0.99
CA TYR A 144 -4.67 -4.48 -1.94
C TYR A 144 -6.05 -5.11 -1.75
N LEU A 145 -6.15 -6.26 -1.06
CA LEU A 145 -7.43 -6.95 -0.84
C LEU A 145 -7.84 -6.93 0.65
N PRO A 146 -8.43 -5.83 1.13
CA PRO A 146 -8.73 -5.67 2.56
C PRO A 146 -9.72 -6.73 3.07
N LEU A 147 -9.29 -7.49 4.10
CA LEU A 147 -10.05 -8.60 4.69
C LEU A 147 -11.46 -8.18 5.13
N LYS A 148 -11.61 -6.99 5.69
CA LYS A 148 -12.91 -6.48 6.19
C LYS A 148 -13.91 -6.12 5.08
N ARG A 149 -13.44 -5.98 3.83
CA ARG A 149 -14.25 -5.50 2.69
C ARG A 149 -14.51 -6.61 1.68
N VAL A 150 -13.50 -7.42 1.37
CA VAL A 150 -13.55 -8.44 0.31
C VAL A 150 -13.04 -9.80 0.81
N PRO A 151 -13.59 -10.36 1.91
CA PRO A 151 -13.04 -11.57 2.54
C PRO A 151 -13.05 -12.79 1.61
N LEU A 152 -14.10 -12.95 0.80
CA LEU A 152 -14.23 -14.08 -0.12
C LEU A 152 -13.18 -14.03 -1.22
N ILE A 153 -13.07 -12.89 -1.92
CA ILE A 153 -12.09 -12.69 -2.99
C ILE A 153 -10.68 -12.90 -2.45
N ARG A 154 -10.36 -12.28 -1.31
CA ARG A 154 -9.06 -12.44 -0.66
C ARG A 154 -8.74 -13.91 -0.36
N LYS A 155 -9.71 -14.67 0.19
CA LYS A 155 -9.55 -16.10 0.49
C LYS A 155 -9.29 -16.91 -0.78
N THR A 156 -10.05 -16.64 -1.86
CA THR A 156 -9.87 -17.31 -3.15
C THR A 156 -8.49 -17.04 -3.74
N VAL A 157 -8.05 -15.79 -3.74
CA VAL A 157 -6.73 -15.41 -4.28
C VAL A 157 -5.59 -15.99 -3.45
N HIS A 158 -5.70 -16.05 -2.11
CA HIS A 158 -4.71 -16.76 -1.29
C HIS A 158 -4.64 -18.26 -1.61
N TRP A 159 -5.77 -18.92 -1.84
CA TRP A 159 -5.78 -20.33 -2.26
C TRP A 159 -5.19 -20.52 -3.66
N ALA A 160 -5.54 -19.65 -4.60
CA ALA A 160 -4.95 -19.65 -5.94
C ALA A 160 -3.42 -19.48 -5.88
N LEU A 161 -2.92 -18.57 -5.04
CA LEU A 161 -1.49 -18.37 -4.81
C LEU A 161 -0.83 -19.65 -4.28
N ARG A 162 -1.41 -20.30 -3.25
CA ARG A 162 -0.87 -21.54 -2.68
C ARG A 162 -0.84 -22.68 -3.69
N ILE A 163 -1.93 -22.87 -4.43
CA ILE A 163 -2.01 -23.89 -5.49
C ILE A 163 -0.97 -23.59 -6.57
N GLY A 164 -0.88 -22.34 -7.04
CA GLY A 164 0.09 -21.91 -8.03
C GLY A 164 1.53 -22.16 -7.56
N THR A 165 1.85 -21.87 -6.30
CA THR A 165 3.17 -22.13 -5.73
C THR A 165 3.52 -23.62 -5.73
N VAL A 166 2.57 -24.50 -5.36
CA VAL A 166 2.80 -25.95 -5.40
C VAL A 166 2.96 -26.44 -6.85
N VAL A 167 2.09 -25.99 -7.76
CA VAL A 167 2.15 -26.36 -9.18
C VAL A 167 3.48 -25.94 -9.80
N VAL A 168 3.92 -24.70 -9.57
CA VAL A 168 5.22 -24.20 -10.06
C VAL A 168 6.36 -24.98 -9.42
N GLY A 169 6.30 -25.29 -8.12
CA GLY A 169 7.32 -26.10 -7.45
C GLY A 169 7.46 -27.49 -8.07
N VAL A 170 6.34 -28.18 -8.36
CA VAL A 170 6.34 -29.49 -9.03
C VAL A 170 6.84 -29.38 -10.47
N ALA A 171 6.43 -28.35 -11.20
CA ALA A 171 6.86 -28.11 -12.57
C ALA A 171 8.39 -27.90 -12.63
N LEU A 172 8.94 -27.05 -11.76
CA LEU A 172 10.39 -26.83 -11.68
C LEU A 172 11.14 -28.10 -11.25
N TYR A 173 10.61 -28.86 -10.28
CA TYR A 173 11.19 -30.15 -9.92
C TYR A 173 11.25 -31.11 -11.12
N SER A 174 10.15 -31.23 -11.87
CA SER A 174 10.12 -32.07 -13.07
C SER A 174 11.08 -31.54 -14.15
N PHE A 175 11.19 -30.22 -14.30
CA PHE A 175 12.07 -29.56 -15.26
C PHE A 175 13.56 -29.78 -14.95
N GLU A 176 13.95 -29.68 -13.69
CA GLU A 176 15.34 -29.93 -13.25
C GLU A 176 15.71 -31.42 -13.30
N THR A 177 14.74 -32.33 -13.17
CA THR A 177 15.01 -33.77 -13.13
C THR A 177 14.90 -34.46 -14.49
N ASN A 178 14.05 -33.96 -15.40
CA ASN A 178 13.76 -34.61 -16.68
C ASN A 178 14.18 -33.77 -17.89
N ASP A 179 14.60 -32.51 -17.71
CA ASP A 179 15.00 -31.61 -18.79
C ASP A 179 16.36 -30.94 -18.48
N ILE A 180 16.74 -29.92 -19.24
CA ILE A 180 18.03 -29.24 -19.20
C ILE A 180 18.24 -28.28 -18.03
N GLY A 181 17.20 -27.96 -17.26
CA GLY A 181 17.24 -26.99 -16.15
C GLY A 181 16.98 -25.54 -16.55
N LEU A 182 16.59 -24.71 -15.57
CA LEU A 182 16.08 -23.34 -15.77
C LEU A 182 17.13 -22.43 -16.43
N THR A 183 18.35 -22.40 -15.92
CA THR A 183 19.40 -21.49 -16.43
C THR A 183 19.82 -21.86 -17.86
N ALA A 184 19.91 -23.15 -18.17
CA ALA A 184 20.21 -23.62 -19.51
C ALA A 184 19.06 -23.29 -20.49
N LEU A 185 17.81 -23.42 -20.06
CA LEU A 185 16.66 -23.01 -20.86
C LEU A 185 16.69 -21.52 -21.16
N ILE A 186 16.95 -20.66 -20.17
CA ILE A 186 17.05 -19.21 -20.38
C ILE A 186 18.16 -18.89 -21.38
N ALA A 187 19.32 -19.52 -21.26
CA ALA A 187 20.42 -19.32 -22.19
C ALA A 187 20.06 -19.71 -23.64
N LYS A 188 19.39 -20.86 -23.83
CA LYS A 188 18.91 -21.27 -25.15
C LYS A 188 17.85 -20.32 -25.69
N LEU A 189 16.87 -19.94 -24.87
CA LEU A 189 15.77 -19.04 -25.24
C LEU A 189 16.29 -17.66 -25.66
N TRP A 190 17.37 -17.18 -25.06
CA TRP A 190 17.98 -15.88 -25.41
C TRP A 190 18.55 -15.83 -26.83
N THR A 191 18.86 -16.99 -27.41
CA THR A 191 19.46 -17.12 -28.75
C THR A 191 18.52 -17.73 -29.78
N ALA A 192 17.27 -17.99 -29.39
CA ALA A 192 16.21 -18.52 -30.25
C ALA A 192 15.55 -17.39 -31.06
#